data_AF-A0A2J5IAH6-F1
#
_entry.id   AF-A0A2J5IAH6-F1
#
_cell.length_a   1.000
_cell.length_b   1.000
_cell.length_c   1.000
_cell.angle_alpha   90.00
_cell.angle_beta   90.00
_cell.angle_gamma   90.00
#
_symmetry.space_group_name_H-M   'P 1'
#
loop_
_entity.id
_entity.type
_entity.pdbx_description
1 polymer ?
#
loop_
_entity_poly.entity_id
_entity_poly.type
_entity_poly.pdbx_seq_one_letter_code
_entity_poly.pdbx_strand_id
1 'polypeptide(L)'
;MPSRPFHCTYPDCGAKYRRREHLKRHVAAHHEQDDRFSDLLRRHIRIYHPRREPLPSRVQKACRACHARKERCHGGFPCSACANRGVPCLSRDSGPEEHRAVDANVQMTSSHRVRRPSPVPAESSITSPPASGPPRWVAQGYVDIYFRKFHPIWPFLHRGTFDISHEPCILIQSIVMIGLWIEGGQKSKDAARDLHRSLCAAIRSQMDRWYALDSAPDKAPSTPWPIATFQSVLLQSIFALVLAGDQAAFDLSLRYCIQTDEYELLLALVQTCRRSYIFYYPRMLAQHSATAPLAMVWVNVEEIKRFGLALYKVCRMATCAGVTDGRDGLLTLADLSFGVPDSDELWDADCAAYSRLSSQTTPRDNRDPTGWISTSASVLYDAGVGFDWI
;
A
#
# COMPACT_ATOMS: atom_id res chain seq x y z
N MET A 1 -26.47 20.78 44.53
CA MET A 1 -26.58 19.83 43.40
C MET A 1 -25.20 19.27 43.07
N PRO A 2 -24.93 17.96 43.20
CA PRO A 2 -23.68 17.37 42.75
C PRO A 2 -23.64 17.35 41.21
N SER A 3 -22.59 17.93 40.62
CA SER A 3 -22.41 17.97 39.17
C SER A 3 -22.15 16.58 38.60
N ARG A 4 -22.81 16.22 37.48
CA ARG A 4 -22.54 14.97 36.76
C ARG A 4 -21.04 14.88 36.40
N PRO A 5 -20.38 13.74 36.59
CA PRO A 5 -18.97 13.57 36.25
C PRO A 5 -18.78 13.65 34.73
N PHE A 6 -17.60 14.12 34.31
CA PHE A 6 -17.17 14.11 32.91
C PHE A 6 -16.48 12.78 32.62
N HIS A 7 -16.93 12.08 31.59
CA HIS A 7 -16.42 10.77 31.19
C HIS A 7 -15.42 10.94 30.03
N CYS A 8 -14.39 10.09 29.97
CA CYS A 8 -13.65 9.93 28.73
C CYS A 8 -14.54 9.22 27.69
N THR A 9 -14.34 9.55 26.42
CA THR A 9 -15.11 9.00 25.27
C THR A 9 -14.26 8.11 24.38
N TYR A 10 -13.00 7.85 24.74
CA TYR A 10 -12.17 6.87 24.06
C TYR A 10 -12.66 5.44 24.37
N PRO A 11 -12.64 4.52 23.37
CA PRO A 11 -12.87 3.10 23.62
C PRO A 11 -12.02 2.59 24.79
N ASP A 12 -12.61 1.71 25.60
CA ASP A 12 -11.99 1.07 26.78
C ASP A 12 -11.43 2.01 27.87
N CYS A 13 -11.59 3.33 27.74
CA CYS A 13 -11.19 4.31 28.75
C CYS A 13 -12.32 4.63 29.74
N GLY A 14 -12.42 3.85 30.82
CA GLY A 14 -13.43 4.03 31.88
C GLY A 14 -13.27 5.26 32.79
N ALA A 15 -12.36 6.19 32.48
CA ALA A 15 -11.97 7.30 33.35
C ALA A 15 -13.08 8.35 33.55
N LYS A 16 -13.28 8.81 34.80
CA LYS A 16 -14.32 9.76 35.20
C LYS A 16 -13.74 10.89 36.06
N TYR A 17 -14.04 12.13 35.72
CA TYR A 17 -13.48 13.32 36.36
C TYR A 17 -14.57 14.27 36.87
N ARG A 18 -14.39 14.83 38.07
CA ARG A 18 -15.31 15.84 38.65
C ARG A 18 -15.25 17.20 37.94
N ARG A 19 -14.19 17.48 37.17
CA ARG A 19 -13.97 18.76 36.47
C ARG A 19 -13.54 18.50 35.02
N ARG A 20 -14.12 19.25 34.08
CA ARG A 20 -13.81 19.18 32.63
C ARG A 20 -12.33 19.43 32.33
N GLU A 21 -11.66 20.24 33.14
CA GLU A 21 -10.22 20.50 33.01
C GLU A 21 -9.37 19.26 33.27
N HIS A 22 -9.71 18.43 34.27
CA HIS A 22 -8.95 17.21 34.55
C HIS A 22 -9.16 16.16 33.45
N LEU A 23 -10.38 16.10 32.87
CA LEU A 23 -10.61 15.32 31.66
C LEU A 23 -9.76 15.83 30.48
N LYS A 24 -9.68 17.15 30.26
CA LYS A 24 -8.81 17.73 29.22
C LYS A 24 -7.33 17.38 29.44
N ARG A 25 -6.82 17.49 30.67
CA ARG A 25 -5.44 17.10 31.00
C ARG A 25 -5.21 15.60 30.82
N HIS A 26 -6.18 14.75 31.16
CA HIS A 26 -6.13 13.31 30.89
C HIS A 26 -6.06 13.03 29.39
N VAL A 27 -6.92 13.63 28.57
CA VAL A 27 -6.86 13.47 27.10
C VAL A 27 -5.51 13.97 26.55
N ALA A 28 -5.04 15.14 26.97
CA ALA A 28 -3.77 15.71 26.53
C ALA A 28 -2.51 14.96 27.01
N ALA A 29 -2.60 14.20 28.11
CA ALA A 29 -1.49 13.39 28.62
C ALA A 29 -1.53 11.95 28.08
N HIS A 30 -2.71 11.34 28.00
CA HIS A 30 -2.88 9.91 27.83
C HIS A 30 -3.34 9.50 26.42
N HIS A 31 -3.97 10.41 25.67
CA HIS A 31 -4.48 10.17 24.31
C HIS A 31 -3.78 11.04 23.24
N GLU A 32 -3.28 12.23 23.58
CA GLU A 32 -2.39 12.97 22.65
C GLU A 32 -0.98 12.36 22.55
N GLN A 33 -0.46 11.66 23.58
CA GLN A 33 0.83 10.96 23.45
C GLN A 33 0.75 9.75 22.52
N ASP A 34 -0.39 9.07 22.53
CA ASP A 34 -0.77 7.94 21.68
C ASP A 34 -0.83 8.36 20.20
N ASP A 35 -1.61 9.39 19.90
CA ASP A 35 -1.71 9.98 18.55
C ASP A 35 -0.38 10.59 18.09
N ARG A 36 0.42 11.17 19.01
CA ARG A 36 1.80 11.61 18.71
C ARG A 36 2.75 10.46 18.44
N PHE A 37 2.63 9.29 19.06
CA PHE A 37 3.49 8.14 18.74
C PHE A 37 3.19 7.65 17.33
N SER A 38 1.91 7.53 17.00
CA SER A 38 1.45 7.17 15.65
C SER A 38 1.89 8.21 14.60
N ASP A 39 1.72 9.51 14.87
CA ASP A 39 2.19 10.58 13.97
C ASP A 39 3.72 10.69 13.92
N LEU A 40 4.46 10.47 15.01
CA LEU A 40 5.93 10.44 15.00
C LEU A 40 6.46 9.25 14.20
N LEU A 41 5.81 8.09 14.26
CA LEU A 41 6.10 6.93 13.41
C LEU A 41 5.85 7.28 11.94
N ARG A 42 4.63 7.73 11.60
CA ARG A 42 4.25 8.19 10.24
C ARG A 42 5.13 9.33 9.71
N ARG A 43 5.61 10.21 10.59
CA ARG A 43 6.49 11.35 10.28
C ARG A 43 7.94 10.92 10.12
N HIS A 44 8.43 9.97 10.92
CA HIS A 44 9.77 9.41 10.73
C HIS A 44 9.85 8.64 9.41
N ILE A 45 8.85 7.80 9.10
CA ILE A 45 8.73 7.12 7.80
C ILE A 45 8.81 8.16 6.65
N ARG A 46 8.04 9.25 6.73
CA ARG A 46 8.07 10.35 5.73
C ARG A 46 9.41 11.10 5.63
N ILE A 47 10.11 11.32 6.74
CA ILE A 47 11.31 12.18 6.78
C ILE A 47 12.59 11.40 6.47
N TYR A 48 12.74 10.19 7.02
CA TYR A 48 13.99 9.43 6.98
C TYR A 48 13.99 8.29 5.95
N HIS A 49 12.82 7.89 5.42
CA HIS A 49 12.70 6.96 4.30
C HIS A 49 12.02 7.57 3.06
N PRO A 50 12.47 8.73 2.54
CA PRO A 50 11.91 9.33 1.34
C PRO A 50 12.31 8.52 0.09
N ARG A 51 11.51 7.53 -0.27
CA ARG A 51 11.63 6.91 -1.59
C ARG A 51 11.23 7.90 -2.68
N ARG A 52 12.25 8.54 -3.26
CA ARG A 52 12.28 9.22 -4.57
C ARG A 52 11.00 9.99 -4.94
N GLU A 53 11.07 11.30 -4.69
CA GLU A 53 10.16 12.33 -5.20
C GLU A 53 8.66 12.05 -5.00
N PRO A 54 8.08 12.51 -3.87
CA PRO A 54 6.69 12.92 -3.89
C PRO A 54 6.54 13.94 -5.03
N LEU A 55 5.66 13.64 -6.01
CA LEU A 55 5.14 14.65 -6.93
C LEU A 55 4.76 15.88 -6.08
N PRO A 56 5.27 17.08 -6.41
CA PRO A 56 5.44 18.12 -5.40
C PRO A 56 4.12 18.46 -4.71
N SER A 57 4.05 18.17 -3.41
CA SER A 57 2.91 18.44 -2.51
C SER A 57 2.47 19.91 -2.51
N ARG A 58 3.34 20.81 -2.98
CA ARG A 58 2.96 22.12 -3.52
C ARG A 58 2.84 22.06 -5.04
N VAL A 59 1.63 22.30 -5.53
CA VAL A 59 1.45 22.87 -6.86
C VAL A 59 2.27 24.16 -6.95
N GLN A 60 3.29 24.19 -7.82
CA GLN A 60 4.19 25.34 -7.95
C GLN A 60 3.46 26.62 -8.42
N LYS A 61 2.30 26.51 -9.08
CA LYS A 61 1.51 27.65 -9.59
C LYS A 61 0.00 27.42 -9.40
N ALA A 62 -0.65 28.28 -8.61
CA ALA A 62 -2.11 28.26 -8.47
C ALA A 62 -2.82 28.40 -9.83
N CYS A 63 -3.98 27.73 -10.01
CA CYS A 63 -4.80 27.85 -11.22
C CYS A 63 -5.28 29.31 -11.41
N ARG A 64 -5.66 29.69 -12.63
CA ARG A 64 -6.01 31.11 -12.94
C ARG A 64 -7.08 31.66 -11.98
N ALA A 65 -8.09 30.86 -11.63
CA ALA A 65 -9.16 31.24 -10.71
C ALA A 65 -8.69 31.45 -9.26
N CYS A 66 -7.87 30.56 -8.69
CA CYS A 66 -7.33 30.73 -7.33
C CYS A 66 -6.31 31.88 -7.27
N HIS A 67 -5.49 32.03 -8.30
CA HIS A 67 -4.51 33.12 -8.40
C HIS A 67 -5.17 34.49 -8.50
N ALA A 68 -6.19 34.66 -9.34
CA ALA A 68 -6.94 35.92 -9.46
C ALA A 68 -7.61 36.33 -8.14
N ARG A 69 -8.00 35.36 -7.31
CA ARG A 69 -8.65 35.57 -6.01
C ARG A 69 -7.65 35.66 -4.83
N LYS A 70 -6.34 35.49 -5.09
CA LYS A 70 -5.26 35.44 -4.07
C LYS A 70 -5.50 34.37 -2.97
N GLU A 71 -6.14 33.26 -3.33
CA GLU A 71 -6.48 32.16 -2.41
C GLU A 71 -5.57 30.94 -2.62
N ARG A 72 -5.45 30.08 -1.58
CA ARG A 72 -4.60 28.89 -1.62
C ARG A 72 -5.16 27.84 -2.57
N CYS A 73 -4.41 27.51 -3.62
CA CYS A 73 -4.69 26.38 -4.49
C CYS A 73 -4.15 25.08 -3.85
N HIS A 74 -4.99 24.05 -3.77
CA HIS A 74 -4.64 22.73 -3.22
C HIS A 74 -4.24 21.70 -4.29
N GLY A 75 -4.34 22.05 -5.57
CA GLY A 75 -4.08 21.13 -6.67
C GLY A 75 -5.23 20.18 -6.99
N GLY A 76 -4.96 19.27 -7.94
CA GLY A 76 -5.98 18.56 -8.71
C GLY A 76 -6.55 19.41 -9.84
N PHE A 77 -7.10 18.75 -10.87
CA PHE A 77 -7.89 19.38 -11.93
C PHE A 77 -9.26 18.69 -11.99
N PRO A 78 -10.37 19.40 -11.69
CA PRO A 78 -10.43 20.73 -11.09
C PRO A 78 -9.88 20.75 -9.65
N CYS A 79 -9.27 21.85 -9.22
CA CYS A 79 -8.78 21.95 -7.85
C CYS A 79 -9.93 22.11 -6.86
N SER A 80 -9.75 21.64 -5.62
CA SER A 80 -10.82 21.60 -4.60
C SER A 80 -11.52 22.95 -4.35
N ALA A 81 -10.76 24.05 -4.36
CA ALA A 81 -11.30 25.41 -4.19
C ALA A 81 -12.19 25.87 -5.37
N CYS A 82 -11.92 25.39 -6.59
CA CYS A 82 -12.78 25.63 -7.76
C CYS A 82 -13.98 24.69 -7.77
N ALA A 83 -13.78 23.40 -7.47
CA ALA A 83 -14.82 22.38 -7.42
C ALA A 83 -15.90 22.72 -6.38
N ASN A 84 -15.50 23.08 -5.16
CA ASN A 84 -16.42 23.48 -4.08
C ASN A 84 -17.21 24.76 -4.37
N ARG A 85 -16.84 25.52 -5.41
CA ARG A 85 -17.50 26.77 -5.82
C ARG A 85 -18.17 26.69 -7.19
N GLY A 86 -18.14 25.53 -7.84
CA GLY A 86 -18.71 25.35 -9.19
C GLY A 86 -18.08 26.23 -10.27
N VAL A 87 -16.84 26.72 -10.09
CA VAL A 87 -16.19 27.64 -11.05
C VAL A 87 -15.21 26.90 -11.97
N PRO A 88 -15.06 27.31 -13.24
CA PRO A 88 -14.09 26.70 -14.16
C PRO A 88 -12.66 26.76 -13.62
N CYS A 89 -12.07 25.59 -13.38
CA CYS A 89 -10.67 25.48 -13.01
C CYS A 89 -9.81 25.45 -14.28
N LEU A 90 -9.26 26.60 -14.68
CA LEU A 90 -8.35 26.66 -15.84
C LEU A 90 -6.88 26.54 -15.38
N SER A 91 -6.20 25.52 -15.89
CA SER A 91 -4.73 25.44 -15.86
C SER A 91 -4.13 26.63 -16.60
N ARG A 92 -2.97 27.12 -16.14
CA ARG A 92 -2.44 28.39 -16.65
C ARG A 92 -1.86 28.27 -18.06
N ASP A 93 -1.50 27.05 -18.47
CA ASP A 93 -0.74 26.72 -19.67
C ASP A 93 -1.61 26.52 -20.94
N SER A 94 -2.77 27.18 -20.99
CA SER A 94 -3.70 27.15 -22.13
C SER A 94 -3.90 28.57 -22.72
N GLY A 95 -2.82 29.12 -23.28
CA GLY A 95 -2.77 30.26 -24.22
C GLY A 95 -3.20 31.66 -23.75
N PRO A 96 -3.05 32.69 -24.63
CA PRO A 96 -2.09 32.85 -25.72
C PRO A 96 -0.94 33.82 -25.35
N GLU A 97 0.08 33.96 -26.21
CA GLU A 97 1.14 34.96 -26.06
C GLU A 97 0.65 36.37 -26.46
N GLU A 98 0.89 37.38 -25.61
CA GLU A 98 0.93 38.79 -26.05
C GLU A 98 2.07 39.56 -25.36
N HIS A 99 2.69 40.45 -26.13
CA HIS A 99 3.93 41.17 -25.79
C HIS A 99 3.70 42.29 -24.76
N ARG A 100 4.67 42.48 -23.85
CA ARG A 100 5.25 43.81 -23.55
C ARG A 100 6.75 43.70 -23.24
N ALA A 101 7.53 44.63 -23.78
CA ALA A 101 8.99 44.67 -23.73
C ALA A 101 9.53 45.29 -22.43
N VAL A 102 10.83 45.11 -22.17
CA VAL A 102 11.89 46.15 -22.20
C VAL A 102 13.22 45.54 -21.69
N ASP A 103 14.26 45.58 -22.55
CA ASP A 103 15.73 45.67 -22.37
C ASP A 103 16.44 44.92 -21.20
N ALA A 104 17.60 44.24 -21.33
CA ALA A 104 18.76 44.41 -22.23
C ALA A 104 19.77 43.23 -22.13
N ASN A 105 20.55 42.97 -23.21
CA ASN A 105 21.91 42.37 -23.30
C ASN A 105 22.21 40.99 -22.62
N VAL A 106 22.99 40.04 -23.17
CA VAL A 106 24.16 40.07 -24.08
C VAL A 106 24.11 38.88 -25.09
N GLN A 107 24.89 38.97 -26.18
CA GLN A 107 25.15 37.95 -27.24
C GLN A 107 25.63 36.59 -26.67
N MET A 108 25.63 35.41 -27.32
CA MET A 108 25.80 34.94 -28.73
C MET A 108 25.06 33.56 -28.89
N THR A 109 25.01 32.78 -30.00
CA THR A 109 25.63 32.81 -31.35
C THR A 109 24.69 32.17 -32.43
N SER A 110 25.16 32.11 -33.67
CA SER A 110 24.64 31.45 -34.89
C SER A 110 24.45 29.90 -34.80
N SER A 111 23.77 29.17 -35.71
CA SER A 111 23.41 29.45 -37.11
C SER A 111 22.29 28.54 -37.70
N HIS A 112 21.84 28.88 -38.92
CA HIS A 112 21.09 28.13 -39.95
C HIS A 112 19.54 28.00 -39.94
N ARG A 113 18.96 28.62 -40.99
CA ARG A 113 17.59 28.50 -41.52
C ARG A 113 17.43 27.26 -42.42
N VAL A 114 16.20 26.73 -42.59
CA VAL A 114 15.47 26.55 -43.88
C VAL A 114 13.94 26.62 -43.59
N ARG A 115 13.08 26.80 -44.61
CA ARG A 115 11.70 27.36 -44.58
C ARG A 115 10.71 26.48 -45.39
N ARG A 116 9.50 26.21 -44.83
CA ARG A 116 8.11 25.92 -45.38
C ARG A 116 7.91 25.49 -46.87
N PRO A 117 6.77 24.83 -47.30
CA PRO A 117 5.44 24.67 -46.64
C PRO A 117 4.70 23.29 -46.80
N SER A 118 3.48 23.19 -46.24
CA SER A 118 2.47 22.10 -46.31
C SER A 118 1.67 22.05 -47.65
N PRO A 119 0.78 21.06 -47.96
CA PRO A 119 -0.58 20.93 -47.33
C PRO A 119 -1.30 19.53 -47.24
N VAL A 120 -2.02 19.27 -46.11
CA VAL A 120 -3.47 18.81 -45.96
C VAL A 120 -3.94 17.45 -46.59
N PRO A 121 -5.00 16.71 -46.12
CA PRO A 121 -5.69 16.53 -44.81
C PRO A 121 -5.85 15.04 -44.33
N ALA A 122 -6.48 14.86 -43.14
CA ALA A 122 -7.60 13.93 -42.81
C ALA A 122 -7.44 13.00 -41.58
N GLU A 123 -8.45 13.03 -40.69
CA GLU A 123 -9.09 11.92 -39.92
C GLU A 123 -8.24 10.88 -39.14
N SER A 124 -8.55 10.45 -37.91
CA SER A 124 -9.70 10.67 -37.00
C SER A 124 -9.27 10.56 -35.52
N SER A 125 -9.88 11.34 -34.63
CA SER A 125 -9.60 11.33 -33.19
C SER A 125 -10.42 10.28 -32.42
N ILE A 126 -9.75 9.33 -31.77
CA ILE A 126 -10.39 8.37 -30.84
C ILE A 126 -10.49 8.98 -29.44
N THR A 127 -11.71 9.07 -28.90
CA THR A 127 -12.01 9.61 -27.57
C THR A 127 -11.61 8.63 -26.46
N SER A 128 -10.83 9.07 -25.48
CA SER A 128 -10.52 8.30 -24.27
C SER A 128 -11.61 8.46 -23.18
N PRO A 129 -11.91 7.46 -22.34
CA PRO A 129 -12.91 7.57 -21.28
C PRO A 129 -12.41 8.40 -20.08
N PRO A 130 -13.30 9.11 -19.34
CA PRO A 130 -12.91 9.88 -18.16
C PRO A 130 -12.74 9.00 -16.91
N ALA A 131 -11.59 9.13 -16.25
CA ALA A 131 -11.33 8.51 -14.95
C ALA A 131 -12.09 9.23 -13.82
N SER A 132 -13.26 8.72 -13.42
CA SER A 132 -14.02 9.20 -12.27
C SER A 132 -14.09 8.13 -11.17
N GLY A 133 -13.09 8.12 -10.29
CA GLY A 133 -13.09 7.27 -9.09
C GLY A 133 -14.12 7.74 -8.05
N PRO A 134 -14.59 6.85 -7.15
CA PRO A 134 -15.62 7.19 -6.17
C PRO A 134 -15.14 8.25 -5.14
N PRO A 135 -16.06 9.04 -4.55
CA PRO A 135 -15.72 10.05 -3.54
C PRO A 135 -14.94 9.49 -2.34
N ARG A 136 -14.05 10.29 -1.75
CA ARG A 136 -13.19 9.88 -0.62
C ARG A 136 -13.96 9.34 0.60
N TRP A 137 -15.19 9.82 0.84
CA TRP A 137 -16.04 9.31 1.92
C TRP A 137 -16.62 7.92 1.64
N VAL A 138 -16.87 7.59 0.36
CA VAL A 138 -17.29 6.25 -0.08
C VAL A 138 -16.12 5.27 0.12
N ALA A 139 -14.90 5.69 -0.23
CA ALA A 139 -13.71 4.88 -0.02
C ALA A 139 -13.47 4.53 1.46
N GLN A 140 -13.71 5.48 2.38
CA GLN A 140 -13.55 5.23 3.82
C GLN A 140 -14.46 4.09 4.32
N GLY A 141 -15.74 4.06 3.92
CA GLY A 141 -16.65 3.00 4.36
C GLY A 141 -16.20 1.59 3.96
N TYR A 142 -15.62 1.44 2.77
CA TYR A 142 -15.05 0.16 2.31
C TYR A 142 -13.73 -0.19 2.98
N VAL A 143 -12.89 0.81 3.32
CA VAL A 143 -11.69 0.62 4.15
C VAL A 143 -12.05 0.14 5.56
N ASP A 144 -13.09 0.70 6.16
CA ASP A 144 -13.59 0.27 7.48
C ASP A 144 -14.15 -1.15 7.44
N ILE A 145 -14.80 -1.55 6.34
CA ILE A 145 -15.24 -2.94 6.09
C ILE A 145 -14.04 -3.88 5.97
N TYR A 146 -13.01 -3.52 5.20
CA TYR A 146 -11.78 -4.30 5.05
C TYR A 146 -11.12 -4.58 6.40
N PHE A 147 -10.82 -3.52 7.17
CA PHE A 147 -10.12 -3.66 8.45
C PHE A 147 -10.95 -4.34 9.54
N ARG A 148 -12.28 -4.37 9.42
CA ARG A 148 -13.17 -5.05 10.37
C ARG A 148 -13.42 -6.52 10.04
N LYS A 149 -13.45 -6.90 8.76
CA LYS A 149 -13.89 -8.24 8.31
C LYS A 149 -12.82 -9.07 7.60
N PHE A 150 -11.86 -8.44 6.91
CA PHE A 150 -10.83 -9.14 6.13
C PHE A 150 -9.50 -9.19 6.87
N HIS A 151 -9.05 -8.05 7.41
CA HIS A 151 -7.78 -7.94 8.14
C HIS A 151 -7.59 -8.99 9.26
N PRO A 152 -8.60 -9.32 10.10
CA PRO A 152 -8.45 -10.37 11.13
C PRO A 152 -8.18 -11.78 10.58
N ILE A 153 -8.36 -12.01 9.27
CA ILE A 153 -8.10 -13.29 8.58
C ILE A 153 -6.78 -13.22 7.77
N TRP A 154 -6.38 -12.00 7.40
CA TRP A 154 -5.23 -11.70 6.53
C TRP A 154 -4.48 -10.45 7.06
N PRO A 155 -3.80 -10.52 8.21
CA PRO A 155 -3.30 -9.35 8.93
C PRO A 155 -1.95 -8.83 8.40
N PHE A 156 -1.77 -8.70 7.09
CA PHE A 156 -0.50 -8.26 6.46
C PHE A 156 -0.41 -6.75 6.18
N LEU A 157 -1.38 -5.97 6.65
CA LEU A 157 -1.43 -4.51 6.58
C LEU A 157 -1.60 -3.94 7.99
N HIS A 158 -0.69 -3.09 8.44
CA HIS A 158 -0.74 -2.59 9.82
C HIS A 158 -1.78 -1.47 9.99
N ARG A 159 -2.85 -1.74 10.75
CA ARG A 159 -3.93 -0.78 11.06
C ARG A 159 -3.41 0.54 11.63
N GLY A 160 -2.45 0.48 12.56
CA GLY A 160 -1.97 1.67 13.27
C GLY A 160 -1.24 2.68 12.38
N THR A 161 -0.60 2.22 11.30
CA THR A 161 0.17 3.09 10.38
C THR A 161 -0.59 3.46 9.11
N PHE A 162 -1.56 2.66 8.68
CA PHE A 162 -2.34 2.90 7.47
C PHE A 162 -3.02 4.29 7.46
N ASP A 163 -2.83 5.06 6.38
CA ASP A 163 -3.54 6.31 6.14
C ASP A 163 -3.94 6.47 4.67
N ILE A 164 -5.24 6.40 4.41
CA ILE A 164 -5.89 6.60 3.10
C ILE A 164 -5.47 7.89 2.37
N SER A 165 -4.87 8.86 3.08
CA SER A 165 -4.38 10.13 2.54
C SER A 165 -2.98 10.05 1.94
N HIS A 166 -2.19 9.06 2.37
CA HIS A 166 -0.77 8.92 2.05
C HIS A 166 -0.42 7.59 1.37
N GLU A 167 -1.29 6.58 1.46
CA GLU A 167 -1.09 5.31 0.76
C GLU A 167 -1.18 5.46 -0.78
N PRO A 168 -0.43 4.65 -1.55
CA PRO A 168 -0.57 4.59 -3.00
C PRO A 168 -1.99 4.22 -3.43
N CYS A 169 -2.48 4.87 -4.50
CA CYS A 169 -3.83 4.66 -5.02
C CYS A 169 -4.13 3.18 -5.33
N ILE A 170 -3.13 2.42 -5.83
CA ILE A 170 -3.25 0.98 -6.11
C ILE A 170 -3.63 0.16 -4.86
N LEU A 171 -3.07 0.50 -3.69
CA LEU A 171 -3.35 -0.20 -2.43
C LEU A 171 -4.73 0.19 -1.89
N ILE A 172 -5.06 1.48 -1.92
CA ILE A 172 -6.39 1.97 -1.52
C ILE A 172 -7.48 1.33 -2.39
N GLN A 173 -7.28 1.27 -3.71
CA GLN A 173 -8.22 0.62 -4.63
C GLN A 173 -8.33 -0.88 -4.40
N SER A 174 -7.22 -1.57 -4.10
CA SER A 174 -7.22 -3.00 -3.73
C SER A 174 -8.00 -3.26 -2.44
N ILE A 175 -7.87 -2.39 -1.44
CA ILE A 175 -8.61 -2.46 -0.18
C ILE A 175 -10.11 -2.18 -0.40
N VAL A 176 -10.45 -1.16 -1.19
CA VAL A 176 -11.83 -0.82 -1.56
C VAL A 176 -12.50 -1.94 -2.35
N MET A 177 -11.78 -2.61 -3.26
CA MET A 177 -12.25 -3.79 -4.01
C MET A 177 -12.71 -4.92 -3.08
N ILE A 178 -11.89 -5.26 -2.07
CA ILE A 178 -12.25 -6.24 -1.06
C ILE A 178 -13.45 -5.78 -0.22
N GLY A 179 -13.49 -4.50 0.18
CA GLY A 179 -14.62 -3.93 0.93
C GLY A 179 -15.95 -3.97 0.17
N LEU A 180 -15.93 -3.64 -1.13
CA LEU A 180 -17.07 -3.74 -2.06
C LEU A 180 -17.61 -5.17 -2.18
N TRP A 181 -16.71 -6.16 -2.27
CA TRP A 181 -17.11 -7.57 -2.32
C TRP A 181 -17.77 -8.04 -1.02
N ILE A 182 -17.20 -7.65 0.12
CA ILE A 182 -17.66 -8.03 1.47
C ILE A 182 -18.96 -7.32 1.88
N GLU A 183 -19.28 -6.16 1.28
CA GLU A 183 -20.61 -5.54 1.40
C GLU A 183 -21.71 -6.45 0.81
N GLY A 184 -21.38 -7.22 -0.23
CA GLY A 184 -22.18 -8.34 -0.73
C GLY A 184 -23.33 -7.96 -1.69
N GLY A 185 -23.67 -6.67 -1.82
CA GLY A 185 -24.63 -6.20 -2.82
C GLY A 185 -24.16 -6.48 -4.24
N GLN A 186 -25.06 -6.93 -5.13
CA GLN A 186 -24.69 -7.37 -6.49
C GLN A 186 -23.90 -6.30 -7.27
N LYS A 187 -24.38 -5.04 -7.26
CA LYS A 187 -23.68 -3.90 -7.89
C LYS A 187 -22.27 -3.68 -7.32
N SER A 188 -22.09 -3.89 -6.02
CA SER A 188 -20.80 -3.75 -5.32
C SER A 188 -19.86 -4.91 -5.67
N LYS A 189 -20.37 -6.15 -5.74
CA LYS A 189 -19.61 -7.31 -6.23
C LYS A 189 -19.18 -7.15 -7.68
N ASP A 190 -20.05 -6.63 -8.55
CA ASP A 190 -19.73 -6.40 -9.96
C ASP A 190 -18.68 -5.29 -10.11
N ALA A 191 -18.83 -4.18 -9.36
CA ALA A 191 -17.81 -3.14 -9.28
C ALA A 191 -16.46 -3.66 -8.72
N ALA A 192 -16.47 -4.61 -7.78
CA ALA A 192 -15.24 -5.27 -7.30
C ALA A 192 -14.59 -6.12 -8.41
N ARG A 193 -15.37 -6.86 -9.21
CA ARG A 193 -14.86 -7.63 -10.38
C ARG A 193 -14.30 -6.72 -11.49
N ASP A 194 -14.93 -5.58 -11.76
CA ASP A 194 -14.42 -4.57 -12.70
C ASP A 194 -13.12 -3.93 -12.19
N LEU A 195 -13.07 -3.60 -10.90
CA LEU A 195 -11.90 -3.01 -10.26
C LEU A 195 -10.73 -3.99 -10.21
N HIS A 196 -10.98 -5.28 -9.93
CA HIS A 196 -9.98 -6.34 -10.00
C HIS A 196 -9.31 -6.43 -11.37
N ARG A 197 -10.11 -6.57 -12.44
CA ARG A 197 -9.60 -6.60 -13.83
C ARG A 197 -8.78 -5.36 -14.16
N SER A 198 -9.25 -4.19 -13.74
CA SER A 198 -8.57 -2.90 -13.95
C SER A 198 -7.23 -2.83 -13.20
N LEU A 199 -7.18 -3.30 -11.95
CA LEU A 199 -5.98 -3.32 -11.12
C LEU A 199 -4.95 -4.33 -11.64
N CYS A 200 -5.37 -5.55 -12.00
CA CYS A 200 -4.48 -6.56 -12.60
C CYS A 200 -3.89 -6.09 -13.93
N ALA A 201 -4.63 -5.35 -14.76
CA ALA A 201 -4.09 -4.73 -15.97
C ALA A 201 -3.10 -3.58 -15.65
N ALA A 202 -3.42 -2.72 -14.69
CA ALA A 202 -2.57 -1.60 -14.27
C ALA A 202 -1.26 -2.05 -13.59
N ILE A 203 -1.29 -3.14 -12.82
CA ILE A 203 -0.13 -3.74 -12.18
C ILE A 203 0.81 -4.35 -13.22
N ARG A 204 0.25 -5.10 -14.19
CA ARG A 204 1.01 -5.70 -15.30
C ARG A 204 1.70 -4.64 -16.17
N SER A 205 1.00 -3.55 -16.50
CA SER A 205 1.58 -2.44 -17.27
C SER A 205 2.65 -1.62 -16.54
N GLN A 206 2.90 -1.92 -15.26
CA GLN A 206 3.96 -1.32 -14.44
C GLN A 206 5.01 -2.33 -13.96
N MET A 207 5.02 -3.57 -14.49
CA MET A 207 5.98 -4.60 -14.09
C MET A 207 7.43 -4.16 -14.28
N ASP A 208 7.73 -3.37 -15.30
CA ASP A 208 9.04 -2.72 -15.53
C ASP A 208 9.59 -1.95 -14.30
N ARG A 209 8.71 -1.50 -13.40
CA ARG A 209 9.08 -0.68 -12.23
C ARG A 209 9.29 -1.48 -10.95
N TRP A 210 8.80 -2.72 -10.88
CA TRP A 210 8.81 -3.51 -9.64
C TRP A 210 9.28 -4.96 -9.83
N TYR A 211 9.18 -5.52 -11.03
CA TYR A 211 9.65 -6.87 -11.35
C TYR A 211 11.14 -6.84 -11.73
N ALA A 212 11.99 -7.40 -10.87
CA ALA A 212 13.45 -7.27 -10.97
C ALA A 212 14.07 -8.35 -11.89
N LEU A 213 13.98 -8.16 -13.21
CA LEU A 213 14.55 -9.08 -14.22
C LEU A 213 16.09 -9.20 -14.15
N ASP A 214 16.82 -8.08 -14.12
CA ASP A 214 18.27 -8.02 -14.39
C ASP A 214 19.15 -7.51 -13.22
N SER A 215 18.67 -7.61 -11.98
CA SER A 215 19.45 -7.16 -10.81
C SER A 215 20.57 -8.16 -10.46
N ALA A 216 21.78 -7.91 -10.98
CA ALA A 216 22.98 -8.65 -10.61
C ALA A 216 23.22 -8.63 -9.08
N PRO A 217 23.59 -9.77 -8.46
CA PRO A 217 23.57 -9.93 -7.00
C PRO A 217 24.49 -8.95 -6.24
N ASP A 218 25.60 -8.53 -6.85
CA ASP A 218 26.62 -7.68 -6.19
C ASP A 218 26.26 -6.19 -6.10
N LYS A 219 25.24 -5.73 -6.83
CA LYS A 219 24.75 -4.35 -6.72
C LYS A 219 23.46 -4.29 -5.92
N ALA A 220 23.51 -4.74 -4.67
CA ALA A 220 22.43 -4.57 -3.70
C ALA A 220 22.09 -3.06 -3.58
N PRO A 221 21.02 -2.56 -4.22
CA PRO A 221 20.80 -1.13 -4.25
C PRO A 221 20.12 -0.74 -2.94
N SER A 222 20.49 0.40 -2.39
CA SER A 222 19.86 0.99 -1.20
C SER A 222 18.42 1.48 -1.44
N THR A 223 17.82 1.14 -2.58
CA THR A 223 16.38 1.28 -2.81
C THR A 223 15.64 0.34 -1.85
N PRO A 224 14.68 0.86 -1.05
CA PRO A 224 13.86 0.00 -0.19
C PRO A 224 12.92 -0.95 -0.96
N TRP A 225 11.91 -1.52 -0.31
CA TRP A 225 10.93 -2.38 -0.98
C TRP A 225 9.60 -1.67 -1.30
N PRO A 226 8.98 -1.92 -2.46
CA PRO A 226 7.69 -1.32 -2.82
C PRO A 226 6.55 -2.10 -2.15
N ILE A 227 6.55 -2.13 -0.81
CA ILE A 227 5.67 -2.99 0.01
C ILE A 227 4.20 -2.79 -0.34
N ALA A 228 3.73 -1.54 -0.47
CA ALA A 228 2.36 -1.25 -0.89
C ALA A 228 1.98 -1.86 -2.26
N THR A 229 2.92 -1.94 -3.21
CA THR A 229 2.70 -2.65 -4.48
C THR A 229 2.61 -4.16 -4.24
N PHE A 230 3.53 -4.74 -3.46
CA PHE A 230 3.50 -6.17 -3.13
C PHE A 230 2.22 -6.59 -2.40
N GLN A 231 1.77 -5.79 -1.41
CA GLN A 231 0.49 -5.94 -0.72
C GLN A 231 -0.69 -5.82 -1.70
N SER A 232 -0.63 -4.89 -2.66
CA SER A 232 -1.68 -4.76 -3.70
C SER A 232 -1.75 -6.00 -4.59
N VAL A 233 -0.60 -6.53 -5.04
CA VAL A 233 -0.55 -7.76 -5.84
C VAL A 233 -1.10 -8.95 -5.04
N LEU A 234 -0.69 -9.09 -3.78
CA LEU A 234 -1.22 -10.14 -2.89
C LEU A 234 -2.73 -10.02 -2.68
N LEU A 235 -3.28 -8.81 -2.54
CA LEU A 235 -4.73 -8.58 -2.50
C LEU A 235 -5.43 -9.00 -3.80
N GLN A 236 -4.82 -8.78 -4.96
CA GLN A 236 -5.35 -9.30 -6.23
C GLN A 236 -5.33 -10.83 -6.25
N SER A 237 -4.22 -11.47 -5.86
CA SER A 237 -4.13 -12.94 -5.82
C SER A 237 -5.10 -13.57 -4.83
N ILE A 238 -5.33 -12.97 -3.65
CA ILE A 238 -6.37 -13.45 -2.72
C ILE A 238 -7.75 -13.29 -3.34
N PHE A 239 -8.03 -12.19 -4.05
CA PHE A 239 -9.32 -11.99 -4.69
C PHE A 239 -9.58 -12.98 -5.84
N ALA A 240 -8.56 -13.33 -6.63
CA ALA A 240 -8.64 -14.40 -7.62
C ALA A 240 -9.03 -15.75 -6.99
N LEU A 241 -8.44 -16.11 -5.84
CA LEU A 241 -8.86 -17.30 -5.07
C LEU A 241 -10.33 -17.22 -4.61
N VAL A 242 -10.79 -16.04 -4.18
CA VAL A 242 -12.20 -15.84 -3.80
C VAL A 242 -13.15 -16.01 -4.98
N LEU A 243 -12.77 -15.51 -6.18
CA LEU A 243 -13.55 -15.70 -7.41
C LEU A 243 -13.57 -17.15 -7.88
N ALA A 244 -12.44 -17.85 -7.82
CA ALA A 244 -12.36 -19.28 -8.12
C ALA A 244 -13.22 -20.11 -7.15
N GLY A 245 -13.28 -19.73 -5.86
CA GLY A 245 -14.16 -20.33 -4.87
C GLY A 245 -15.65 -20.08 -5.12
N ASP A 246 -16.04 -18.86 -5.52
CA ASP A 246 -17.41 -18.50 -5.96
C ASP A 246 -17.86 -19.35 -7.17
N GLN A 247 -16.90 -19.83 -7.97
CA GLN A 247 -17.11 -20.68 -9.16
C GLN A 247 -16.89 -22.19 -8.89
N ALA A 248 -16.58 -22.60 -7.66
CA ALA A 248 -16.18 -23.97 -7.30
C ALA A 248 -15.02 -24.55 -8.16
N ALA A 249 -14.11 -23.69 -8.63
CA ALA A 249 -12.98 -24.06 -9.47
C ALA A 249 -11.78 -24.50 -8.61
N PHE A 250 -11.68 -25.79 -8.30
CA PHE A 250 -10.56 -26.38 -7.57
C PHE A 250 -10.11 -27.74 -8.15
N ASP A 251 -8.85 -28.10 -7.90
CA ASP A 251 -8.26 -29.38 -8.30
C ASP A 251 -8.44 -30.49 -7.24
N LEU A 252 -7.98 -31.71 -7.55
CA LEU A 252 -8.03 -32.85 -6.63
C LEU A 252 -7.12 -32.70 -5.40
N SER A 253 -6.24 -31.70 -5.38
CA SER A 253 -5.42 -31.31 -4.22
C SER A 253 -6.09 -30.22 -3.38
N LEU A 254 -7.36 -29.90 -3.66
CA LEU A 254 -8.15 -28.82 -3.04
C LEU A 254 -7.55 -27.42 -3.21
N ARG A 255 -6.79 -27.20 -4.29
CA ARG A 255 -6.23 -25.89 -4.65
C ARG A 255 -7.14 -25.21 -5.67
N TYR A 256 -7.35 -23.91 -5.52
CA TYR A 256 -8.20 -23.12 -6.41
C TYR A 256 -7.51 -22.83 -7.74
N CYS A 257 -8.19 -23.15 -8.83
CA CYS A 257 -7.75 -22.88 -10.20
C CYS A 257 -7.99 -21.40 -10.53
N ILE A 258 -6.93 -20.59 -10.53
CA ILE A 258 -6.97 -19.17 -10.93
C ILE A 258 -6.60 -19.01 -12.41
N GLN A 259 -6.84 -17.83 -12.99
CA GLN A 259 -6.52 -17.56 -14.40
C GLN A 259 -5.00 -17.53 -14.62
N THR A 260 -4.55 -17.87 -15.83
CA THR A 260 -3.11 -17.97 -16.14
C THR A 260 -2.37 -16.65 -15.91
N ASP A 261 -2.96 -15.52 -16.26
CA ASP A 261 -2.35 -14.20 -16.06
C ASP A 261 -2.37 -13.70 -14.61
N GLU A 262 -3.31 -14.21 -13.79
CA GLU A 262 -3.30 -14.02 -12.33
C GLU A 262 -2.19 -14.87 -11.67
N TYR A 263 -1.97 -16.09 -12.18
CA TYR A 263 -0.93 -17.00 -11.73
C TYR A 263 0.48 -16.52 -12.11
N GLU A 264 0.67 -16.02 -13.34
CA GLU A 264 1.90 -15.35 -13.78
C GLU A 264 2.23 -14.14 -12.90
N LEU A 265 1.21 -13.35 -12.52
CA LEU A 265 1.40 -12.20 -11.63
C LEU A 265 1.80 -12.63 -10.20
N LEU A 266 1.23 -13.73 -9.68
CA LEU A 266 1.65 -14.33 -8.41
C LEU A 266 3.10 -14.82 -8.46
N LEU A 267 3.50 -15.53 -9.53
CA LEU A 267 4.88 -15.96 -9.75
C LEU A 267 5.84 -14.76 -9.81
N ALA A 268 5.48 -13.70 -10.54
CA ALA A 268 6.29 -12.49 -10.65
C ALA A 268 6.50 -11.81 -9.27
N LEU A 269 5.47 -11.79 -8.41
CA LEU A 269 5.60 -11.33 -7.03
C LEU A 269 6.57 -12.20 -6.23
N VAL A 270 6.37 -13.53 -6.22
CA VAL A 270 7.23 -14.47 -5.49
C VAL A 270 8.68 -14.33 -5.90
N GLN A 271 8.96 -14.36 -7.20
CA GLN A 271 10.33 -14.23 -7.74
C GLN A 271 10.96 -12.89 -7.38
N THR A 272 10.20 -11.79 -7.41
CA THR A 272 10.68 -10.48 -6.96
C THR A 272 11.02 -10.48 -5.47
N CYS A 273 10.18 -11.07 -4.62
CA CYS A 273 10.38 -11.14 -3.18
C CYS A 273 11.63 -11.96 -2.82
N ARG A 274 11.83 -13.11 -3.49
CA ARG A 274 13.03 -13.96 -3.37
C ARG A 274 14.30 -13.21 -3.78
N ARG A 275 14.33 -12.64 -4.99
CA ARG A 275 15.47 -11.85 -5.52
C ARG A 275 15.81 -10.62 -4.66
N SER A 276 14.79 -10.03 -4.01
CA SER A 276 14.96 -8.86 -3.13
C SER A 276 15.38 -9.23 -1.70
N TYR A 277 15.45 -10.52 -1.36
CA TYR A 277 15.72 -11.07 -0.04
C TYR A 277 14.81 -10.50 1.07
N ILE A 278 13.53 -10.23 0.77
CA ILE A 278 12.64 -9.61 1.76
C ILE A 278 12.31 -10.56 2.91
N PHE A 279 12.31 -11.87 2.65
CA PHE A 279 12.05 -12.93 3.64
C PHE A 279 13.31 -13.39 4.41
N TYR A 280 14.35 -12.57 4.45
CA TYR A 280 15.55 -12.82 5.25
C TYR A 280 15.68 -11.77 6.36
N TYR A 281 15.52 -12.18 7.62
CA TYR A 281 15.41 -11.25 8.75
C TYR A 281 16.55 -10.22 8.86
N PRO A 282 17.85 -10.57 8.70
CA PRO A 282 18.93 -9.58 8.70
C PRO A 282 18.80 -8.53 7.56
N ARG A 283 18.21 -8.89 6.42
CA ARG A 283 17.95 -7.95 5.32
C ARG A 283 16.76 -7.02 5.62
N MET A 284 15.77 -7.48 6.39
CA MET A 284 14.69 -6.61 6.90
C MET A 284 15.28 -5.52 7.80
N LEU A 285 16.13 -5.90 8.76
CA LEU A 285 16.81 -4.94 9.64
C LEU A 285 17.68 -3.95 8.85
N ALA A 286 18.37 -4.43 7.81
CA ALA A 286 19.22 -3.60 6.96
C ALA A 286 18.47 -2.55 6.10
N GLN A 287 17.13 -2.52 6.11
CA GLN A 287 16.34 -1.42 5.53
C GLN A 287 16.35 -0.14 6.38
N HIS A 288 16.75 -0.25 7.65
CA HIS A 288 16.64 0.83 8.64
C HIS A 288 18.00 1.40 9.03
N SER A 289 18.03 2.70 9.34
CA SER A 289 19.23 3.30 9.94
C SER A 289 19.39 2.81 11.38
N ALA A 290 20.63 2.85 11.89
CA ALA A 290 20.92 2.59 13.31
C ALA A 290 20.25 3.58 14.28
N THR A 291 19.63 4.65 13.76
CA THR A 291 18.90 5.69 14.50
C THR A 291 17.38 5.61 14.35
N ALA A 292 16.86 4.61 13.64
CA ALA A 292 15.42 4.41 13.46
C ALA A 292 14.74 4.03 14.80
N PRO A 293 13.54 4.56 15.12
CA PRO A 293 12.79 4.16 16.30
C PRO A 293 12.52 2.65 16.33
N LEU A 294 12.80 1.98 17.45
CA LEU A 294 12.65 0.53 17.56
C LEU A 294 11.24 0.04 17.20
N ALA A 295 10.21 0.79 17.58
CA ALA A 295 8.83 0.49 17.22
C ALA A 295 8.57 0.56 15.70
N MET A 296 9.26 1.44 14.98
CA MET A 296 9.19 1.49 13.52
C MET A 296 9.82 0.25 12.90
N VAL A 297 11.02 -0.11 13.36
CA VAL A 297 11.73 -1.31 12.88
C VAL A 297 10.87 -2.55 13.13
N TRP A 298 10.26 -2.66 14.32
CA TRP A 298 9.34 -3.72 14.68
C TRP A 298 8.11 -3.77 13.75
N VAL A 299 7.37 -2.66 13.56
CA VAL A 299 6.18 -2.65 12.67
C VAL A 299 6.54 -3.11 11.26
N ASN A 300 7.62 -2.60 10.67
CA ASN A 300 8.01 -2.97 9.31
C ASN A 300 8.48 -4.44 9.20
N VAL A 301 9.21 -4.94 10.20
CA VAL A 301 9.59 -6.36 10.27
C VAL A 301 8.35 -7.25 10.35
N GLU A 302 7.43 -6.95 11.27
CA GLU A 302 6.19 -7.72 11.45
C GLU A 302 5.28 -7.65 10.23
N GLU A 303 5.20 -6.49 9.54
CA GLU A 303 4.49 -6.35 8.26
C GLU A 303 5.03 -7.34 7.22
N ILE A 304 6.36 -7.40 7.05
CA ILE A 304 7.00 -8.27 6.06
C ILE A 304 6.85 -9.76 6.44
N LYS A 305 6.97 -10.11 7.73
CA LYS A 305 6.73 -11.50 8.19
C LYS A 305 5.30 -11.95 7.88
N ARG A 306 4.30 -11.11 8.23
CA ARG A 306 2.86 -11.40 8.01
C ARG A 306 2.53 -11.43 6.53
N PHE A 307 3.11 -10.53 5.74
CA PHE A 307 3.04 -10.55 4.29
C PHE A 307 3.64 -11.86 3.71
N GLY A 308 4.79 -12.30 4.19
CA GLY A 308 5.43 -13.55 3.74
C GLY A 308 4.59 -14.80 4.04
N LEU A 309 4.02 -14.90 5.25
CA LEU A 309 3.12 -15.99 5.62
C LEU A 309 1.80 -15.95 4.84
N ALA A 310 1.24 -14.76 4.59
CA ALA A 310 0.06 -14.59 3.76
C ALA A 310 0.33 -14.96 2.29
N LEU A 311 1.48 -14.59 1.73
CA LEU A 311 1.91 -14.96 0.39
C LEU A 311 2.15 -16.48 0.26
N TYR A 312 2.80 -17.11 1.24
CA TYR A 312 2.94 -18.56 1.31
C TYR A 312 1.56 -19.25 1.32
N LYS A 313 0.64 -18.81 2.18
CA LYS A 313 -0.74 -19.33 2.23
C LYS A 313 -1.47 -19.20 0.88
N VAL A 314 -1.28 -18.10 0.16
CA VAL A 314 -1.81 -17.93 -1.22
C VAL A 314 -1.14 -18.90 -2.20
N CYS A 315 0.17 -19.08 -2.14
CA CYS A 315 0.91 -20.05 -2.97
C CYS A 315 0.42 -21.49 -2.75
N ARG A 316 0.13 -21.86 -1.50
CA ARG A 316 -0.50 -23.14 -1.14
C ARG A 316 -1.85 -23.30 -1.82
N MET A 317 -2.70 -22.28 -1.75
CA MET A 317 -4.08 -22.32 -2.22
C MET A 317 -4.24 -22.16 -3.75
N ALA A 318 -3.25 -21.63 -4.47
CA ALA A 318 -3.35 -21.29 -5.90
C ALA A 318 -2.78 -22.37 -6.84
N THR A 319 -3.55 -22.79 -7.85
CA THR A 319 -3.10 -23.64 -8.96
C THR A 319 -3.53 -23.02 -10.31
N CYS A 320 -2.93 -23.46 -11.41
CA CYS A 320 -3.29 -23.04 -12.77
C CYS A 320 -3.36 -24.25 -13.69
N ALA A 321 -4.44 -24.34 -14.49
CA ALA A 321 -4.59 -25.40 -15.48
C ALA A 321 -3.43 -25.36 -16.50
N GLY A 322 -2.90 -26.54 -16.86
CA GLY A 322 -1.84 -26.71 -17.85
C GLY A 322 -0.39 -26.56 -17.33
N VAL A 323 -0.18 -26.14 -16.08
CA VAL A 323 1.17 -25.99 -15.51
C VAL A 323 1.55 -27.23 -14.69
N THR A 324 2.11 -28.26 -15.34
CA THR A 324 2.40 -29.56 -14.71
C THR A 324 3.56 -29.53 -13.70
N ASP A 325 4.41 -28.51 -13.75
CA ASP A 325 5.65 -28.39 -12.96
C ASP A 325 5.68 -27.10 -12.10
N GLY A 326 4.51 -26.48 -11.89
CA GLY A 326 4.40 -25.09 -11.42
C GLY A 326 4.77 -24.81 -9.96
N ARG A 327 5.10 -25.83 -9.16
CA ARG A 327 5.37 -25.64 -7.72
C ARG A 327 6.75 -25.03 -7.45
N ASP A 328 7.77 -25.32 -8.25
CA ASP A 328 9.15 -24.83 -8.06
C ASP A 328 9.27 -23.29 -8.15
N GLY A 329 8.33 -22.63 -8.82
CA GLY A 329 8.27 -21.18 -8.94
C GLY A 329 7.57 -20.46 -7.77
N LEU A 330 6.80 -21.17 -6.94
CA LEU A 330 6.00 -20.60 -5.85
C LEU A 330 6.78 -20.53 -4.53
N LEU A 331 6.23 -19.79 -3.55
CA LEU A 331 6.88 -19.58 -2.26
C LEU A 331 6.70 -20.79 -1.35
N THR A 332 7.78 -21.26 -0.73
CA THR A 332 7.81 -22.38 0.21
C THR A 332 8.17 -21.91 1.62
N LEU A 333 7.97 -22.77 2.64
CA LEU A 333 8.44 -22.48 3.99
C LEU A 333 9.98 -22.34 4.06
N ALA A 334 10.73 -23.01 3.18
CA ALA A 334 12.18 -22.91 3.11
C ALA A 334 12.67 -21.51 2.69
N ASP A 335 11.85 -20.73 1.98
CA ASP A 335 12.15 -19.34 1.63
C ASP A 335 11.99 -18.35 2.82
N LEU A 336 11.35 -18.77 3.92
CA LEU A 336 10.98 -17.91 5.06
C LEU A 336 12.06 -17.94 6.16
N SER A 337 13.15 -17.22 5.94
CA SER A 337 14.28 -17.09 6.88
C SER A 337 14.05 -16.00 7.94
N PHE A 338 12.99 -16.21 8.73
CA PHE A 338 12.60 -15.45 9.91
C PHE A 338 11.80 -16.35 10.87
N GLY A 339 11.74 -16.00 12.15
CA GLY A 339 10.86 -16.64 13.13
C GLY A 339 9.44 -16.10 13.06
N VAL A 340 8.48 -16.87 13.56
CA VAL A 340 7.05 -16.51 13.52
C VAL A 340 6.76 -15.09 14.07
N PRO A 341 5.73 -14.41 13.56
CA PRO A 341 5.31 -13.10 14.06
C PRO A 341 5.06 -13.07 15.58
N ASP A 342 5.09 -11.87 16.15
CA ASP A 342 4.59 -11.60 17.50
C ASP A 342 3.06 -11.75 17.56
N SER A 343 2.44 -11.55 18.72
CA SER A 343 1.00 -11.82 18.89
C SER A 343 0.12 -10.82 18.13
N ASP A 344 -1.09 -11.24 17.78
CA ASP A 344 -2.03 -10.39 17.04
C ASP A 344 -2.55 -9.24 17.91
N GLU A 345 -2.58 -9.39 19.24
CA GLU A 345 -2.90 -8.30 20.18
C GLU A 345 -1.84 -7.20 20.16
N LEU A 346 -0.57 -7.54 19.96
CA LEU A 346 0.51 -6.55 19.77
C LEU A 346 0.41 -5.87 18.41
N TRP A 347 -0.05 -6.58 17.39
CA TRP A 347 -0.15 -6.11 16.00
C TRP A 347 -1.35 -5.20 15.73
N ASP A 348 -2.50 -5.48 16.34
CA ASP A 348 -3.71 -4.65 16.25
C ASP A 348 -3.81 -3.59 17.37
N ALA A 349 -2.83 -3.52 18.27
CA ALA A 349 -2.74 -2.53 19.34
C ALA A 349 -2.78 -1.07 18.82
N ASP A 350 -3.55 -0.21 19.51
CA ASP A 350 -3.32 1.24 19.45
C ASP A 350 -1.95 1.59 20.09
N CYS A 351 -1.43 2.80 19.89
CA CYS A 351 -0.06 3.11 20.30
C CYS A 351 0.08 3.22 21.84
N ALA A 352 -1.02 3.48 22.56
CA ALA A 352 -1.10 3.40 24.02
C ALA A 352 -1.09 1.95 24.54
N ALA A 353 -1.74 1.01 23.84
CA ALA A 353 -1.64 -0.42 24.12
C ALA A 353 -0.24 -0.94 23.76
N TYR A 354 0.32 -0.58 22.61
CA TYR A 354 1.68 -0.95 22.20
C TYR A 354 2.72 -0.54 23.26
N SER A 355 2.67 0.69 23.76
CA SER A 355 3.62 1.17 24.79
C SER A 355 3.51 0.43 26.13
N ARG A 356 2.32 -0.07 26.48
CA ARG A 356 2.07 -0.88 27.69
C ARG A 356 2.42 -2.35 27.51
N LEU A 357 2.17 -2.90 26.32
CA LEU A 357 2.43 -4.30 25.99
C LEU A 357 3.93 -4.53 25.74
N SER A 358 4.59 -3.69 24.93
CA SER A 358 6.03 -3.76 24.66
C SER A 358 6.94 -3.59 25.89
N SER A 359 6.43 -3.03 26.99
CA SER A 359 7.12 -2.97 28.28
C SER A 359 6.86 -4.19 29.19
N GLN A 360 5.91 -5.06 28.82
CA GLN A 360 5.54 -6.29 29.53
C GLN A 360 5.94 -7.56 28.76
N THR A 361 5.99 -7.50 27.43
CA THR A 361 6.39 -8.59 26.54
C THR A 361 7.71 -8.26 25.86
N THR A 362 8.73 -9.09 26.05
CA THR A 362 9.93 -9.06 25.21
C THR A 362 9.56 -9.51 23.79
N PRO A 363 9.77 -8.69 22.74
CA PRO A 363 9.56 -9.12 21.35
C PRO A 363 10.38 -10.37 21.04
N ARG A 364 9.86 -11.28 20.21
CA ARG A 364 10.57 -12.53 19.86
C ARG A 364 11.94 -12.21 19.26
N ASP A 365 13.02 -12.69 19.88
CA ASP A 365 14.35 -12.54 19.26
C ASP A 365 14.44 -13.43 18.02
N ASN A 366 14.58 -12.78 16.86
CA ASN A 366 14.66 -13.40 15.55
C ASN A 366 16.13 -13.55 15.07
N ARG A 367 17.12 -13.18 15.89
CA ARG A 367 18.55 -13.25 15.55
C ARG A 367 19.08 -14.69 15.50
N ASP A 368 18.48 -15.60 16.28
CA ASP A 368 18.83 -17.02 16.27
C ASP A 368 18.15 -17.74 15.08
N PRO A 369 18.91 -18.31 14.13
CA PRO A 369 18.35 -19.06 13.00
C PRO A 369 17.65 -20.36 13.37
N THR A 370 17.87 -20.92 14.57
CA THR A 370 17.21 -22.16 15.00
C THR A 370 15.69 -21.99 15.11
N GLY A 371 15.22 -20.79 15.46
CA GLY A 371 13.80 -20.43 15.55
C GLY A 371 13.16 -20.00 14.23
N TRP A 372 13.86 -20.10 13.09
CA TRP A 372 13.31 -19.69 11.79
C TRP A 372 12.37 -20.75 11.19
N ILE A 373 11.39 -20.26 10.42
CA ILE A 373 10.42 -21.09 9.71
C ILE A 373 11.13 -21.98 8.67
N SER A 374 12.11 -21.45 7.95
CA SER A 374 12.92 -22.22 6.99
C SER A 374 13.69 -23.38 7.64
N THR A 375 14.22 -23.19 8.85
CA THR A 375 14.84 -24.27 9.64
C THR A 375 13.81 -25.34 10.00
N SER A 376 12.63 -24.93 10.47
CA SER A 376 11.54 -25.85 10.84
C SER A 376 10.97 -26.61 9.63
N ALA A 377 10.97 -26.00 8.44
CA ALA A 377 10.50 -26.61 7.20
C ALA A 377 11.26 -27.90 6.85
N SER A 378 12.56 -27.97 7.18
CA SER A 378 13.39 -29.16 6.94
C SER A 378 12.93 -30.42 7.70
N VAL A 379 12.14 -30.27 8.77
CA VAL A 379 11.58 -31.40 9.53
C VAL A 379 10.35 -32.00 8.84
N LEU A 380 9.70 -31.22 7.98
CA LEU A 380 8.44 -31.58 7.30
C LEU A 380 8.63 -31.84 5.79
N TYR A 381 9.85 -31.68 5.28
CA TYR A 381 10.20 -31.84 3.87
C TYR A 381 11.17 -33.02 3.67
N ASP A 382 10.79 -33.95 2.81
CA ASP A 382 11.64 -35.06 2.36
C ASP A 382 11.51 -35.19 0.83
N ALA A 383 12.64 -35.17 0.11
CA ALA A 383 12.67 -35.18 -1.35
C ALA A 383 12.16 -36.50 -1.98
N GLY A 384 12.06 -37.57 -1.20
CA GLY A 384 11.44 -38.85 -1.57
C GLY A 384 9.93 -38.91 -1.28
N VAL A 385 9.36 -37.93 -0.56
CA VAL A 385 7.93 -37.89 -0.19
C VAL A 385 7.17 -36.95 -1.11
N GLY A 386 6.55 -37.53 -2.15
CA GLY A 386 5.73 -36.77 -3.12
C GLY A 386 4.36 -36.29 -2.60
N PHE A 387 3.97 -36.65 -1.37
CA PHE A 387 2.74 -36.15 -0.74
C PHE A 387 3.00 -34.81 -0.06
N ASP A 388 2.13 -33.83 -0.34
CA ASP A 388 2.34 -32.44 0.03
C ASP A 388 1.60 -32.09 1.32
N TRP A 389 2.31 -32.16 2.45
CA TRP A 389 1.75 -32.06 3.80
C TRP A 389 1.50 -30.63 4.33
N ILE A 390 2.15 -29.60 3.75
CA ILE A 390 2.32 -28.26 4.37
C ILE A 390 1.94 -27.13 3.45
#